data_AF-A0AAD5N524-F1
#
_entry.id   AF-A0AAD5N524-F1
#
_cell.length_a   1.000
_cell.length_b   1.000
_cell.length_c   1.000
_cell.angle_alpha   90.00
_cell.angle_beta   90.00
_cell.angle_gamma   90.00
#
_symmetry.space_group_name_H-M   'P 1'
#
loop_
_entity.id
_entity.type
_entity.pdbx_description
1 polymer ?
#
loop_
_entity_poly.entity_id
_entity_poly.type
_entity_poly.pdbx_seq_one_letter_code
_entity_poly.pdbx_strand_id
1 'polypeptide(L)'
;MVSGSSRLSSTSAVDTTCDFIVNDNISQSVDKQQNRNIDFHHVYPSTDSRSAGNFARDRQLARFYAPQLDQHIDSLSLAIEDFLGTVENNLPPRDFVQKGKMIILAAHKLIYIGDTVSQCVLDRTISNSLRQFADRLCELLKECVKAMKLASEEYPELKSMQGMIDSIIAVSKTAHEIKMLVKQFC
;
A
#
# COMPACT_ATOMS: atom_id res chain seq x y z
N MET A 1 18.05 31.27 -41.11
CA MET A 1 18.49 31.38 -39.71
C MET A 1 17.27 31.30 -38.80
N VAL A 2 17.23 30.24 -37.98
CA VAL A 2 16.61 30.08 -36.64
C VAL A 2 15.12 30.40 -36.41
N SER A 3 14.38 29.30 -36.19
CA SER A 3 13.36 28.99 -35.16
C SER A 3 12.55 30.07 -34.43
N GLY A 4 11.27 29.75 -34.19
CA GLY A 4 10.52 30.34 -33.07
C GLY A 4 9.08 29.87 -32.92
N SER A 5 8.84 28.58 -32.68
CA SER A 5 7.55 28.08 -32.17
C SER A 5 7.26 28.70 -30.80
N SER A 6 6.06 29.24 -30.59
CA SER A 6 5.57 29.61 -29.25
C SER A 6 4.21 28.98 -29.01
N ARG A 7 4.24 27.89 -28.23
CA ARG A 7 3.08 27.16 -27.72
C ARG A 7 2.30 28.07 -26.77
N LEU A 8 0.98 28.10 -26.92
CA LEU A 8 0.07 28.57 -25.88
C LEU A 8 0.03 27.51 -24.78
N SER A 9 0.61 27.81 -23.63
CA SER A 9 0.45 27.03 -22.40
C SER A 9 -0.79 27.53 -21.68
N SER A 10 -1.92 26.82 -21.85
CA SER A 10 -3.08 26.98 -20.97
C SER A 10 -2.82 26.18 -19.70
N THR A 11 -2.47 26.88 -18.62
CA THR A 11 -2.37 26.33 -17.27
C THR A 11 -3.78 26.07 -16.73
N SER A 12 -4.24 24.82 -16.78
CA SER A 12 -5.50 24.41 -16.15
C SER A 12 -5.25 23.97 -14.71
N ALA A 13 -5.99 24.59 -13.79
CA ALA A 13 -6.09 24.28 -12.38
C ALA A 13 -6.35 22.79 -12.13
N VAL A 14 -5.37 22.10 -11.53
CA VAL A 14 -5.53 20.81 -10.83
C VAL A 14 -4.28 20.58 -10.00
N ASP A 15 -4.23 21.14 -8.77
CA ASP A 15 -3.39 20.54 -7.73
C ASP A 15 -3.74 20.96 -6.28
N THR A 16 -5.03 21.01 -5.91
CA THR A 16 -5.44 21.29 -4.51
C THR A 16 -5.80 20.01 -3.73
N THR A 17 -5.62 18.83 -4.33
CA THR A 17 -5.90 17.54 -3.67
C THR A 17 -4.67 16.98 -2.95
N CYS A 18 -3.46 17.42 -3.33
CA CYS A 18 -2.20 16.99 -2.72
C CYS A 18 -1.94 17.64 -1.35
N ASP A 19 -2.56 18.78 -1.04
CA ASP A 19 -2.35 19.51 0.22
C ASP A 19 -2.94 18.82 1.46
N PHE A 20 -3.79 17.80 1.31
CA PHE A 20 -4.30 17.04 2.46
C PHE A 20 -3.34 15.94 2.93
N ILE A 21 -2.33 15.59 2.12
CA ILE A 21 -1.41 14.48 2.38
C ILE A 21 -0.14 14.95 3.10
N VAL A 22 0.19 16.25 3.04
CA VAL A 22 1.42 16.79 3.64
C VAL A 22 1.08 17.95 4.58
N ASN A 23 0.50 17.66 5.74
CA ASN A 23 0.69 18.54 6.89
C ASN A 23 1.82 17.96 7.76
N ASP A 24 2.95 18.65 7.71
CA ASP A 24 4.32 18.27 8.01
C ASP A 24 4.63 18.05 9.52
N ASN A 25 3.72 17.43 10.28
CA ASN A 25 3.92 17.21 11.72
C ASN A 25 3.55 15.80 12.23
N ILE A 26 3.09 14.88 11.37
CA ILE A 26 2.80 13.49 11.77
C ILE A 26 3.96 12.53 11.43
N SER A 27 4.85 12.91 10.51
CA SER A 27 6.04 12.10 10.15
C SER A 27 6.99 11.93 11.35
N GLN A 28 7.28 13.01 12.09
CA GLN A 28 8.38 12.99 13.07
C GLN A 28 8.14 12.18 14.36
N SER A 29 6.90 11.79 14.68
CA SER A 29 6.61 11.06 15.94
C SER A 29 6.59 9.53 15.79
N VAL A 30 6.45 8.99 14.58
CA VAL A 30 6.43 7.53 14.32
C VAL A 30 7.70 7.04 13.60
N ASP A 31 8.57 7.96 13.16
CA ASP A 31 9.84 7.67 12.46
C ASP A 31 10.88 6.87 13.28
N LYS A 32 10.67 6.64 14.58
CA LYS A 32 11.70 5.98 15.42
C LYS A 32 11.58 4.45 15.55
N GLN A 33 10.51 3.80 15.10
CA GLN A 33 10.37 2.34 15.29
C GLN A 33 10.42 1.48 14.01
N GLN A 34 10.34 2.06 12.81
CA GLN A 34 10.29 1.29 11.57
C GLN A 34 11.58 1.35 10.72
N ASN A 35 12.66 2.00 11.18
CA ASN A 35 13.90 2.09 10.42
C ASN A 35 14.92 1.04 10.89
N ARG A 36 14.75 -0.22 10.47
CA ARG A 36 15.87 -1.16 10.36
C ARG A 36 16.28 -1.26 8.89
N ASN A 37 17.27 -0.45 8.53
CA ASN A 37 18.12 -0.65 7.36
C ASN A 37 18.66 -2.09 7.41
N ILE A 38 18.33 -2.92 6.42
CA ILE A 38 19.00 -4.21 6.21
C ILE A 38 19.83 -4.07 4.94
N ASP A 39 21.15 -4.04 5.15
CA ASP A 39 22.19 -4.02 4.15
C ASP A 39 22.16 -5.31 3.32
N PHE A 40 21.88 -5.17 2.02
CA PHE A 40 21.82 -6.27 1.05
C PHE A 40 23.16 -6.43 0.35
N HIS A 41 24.17 -6.90 1.08
CA HIS A 41 25.34 -7.48 0.44
C HIS A 41 25.78 -8.70 1.25
N HIS A 42 25.94 -9.83 0.56
CA HIS A 42 26.70 -11.00 1.01
C HIS A 42 25.95 -12.21 1.60
N VAL A 43 25.19 -12.95 0.79
CA VAL A 43 25.08 -14.42 0.94
C VAL A 43 24.72 -15.08 -0.40
N TYR A 44 25.68 -15.57 -1.21
CA TYR A 44 25.39 -16.63 -2.20
C TYR A 44 26.64 -17.48 -2.53
N PRO A 45 26.64 -18.79 -2.26
CA PRO A 45 27.56 -19.76 -2.86
C PRO A 45 27.04 -20.22 -4.23
N SER A 46 27.96 -20.41 -5.17
CA SER A 46 27.70 -20.82 -6.55
C SER A 46 27.50 -22.34 -6.67
N THR A 47 26.32 -22.79 -7.11
CA THR A 47 26.14 -24.15 -7.67
C THR A 47 25.19 -24.11 -8.86
N ASP A 48 25.69 -24.57 -10.01
CA ASP A 48 25.03 -24.55 -11.31
C ASP A 48 24.01 -25.70 -11.43
N SER A 49 22.74 -25.34 -11.56
CA SER A 49 21.57 -26.18 -11.87
C SER A 49 20.42 -25.23 -12.27
N ARG A 50 20.56 -24.55 -13.42
CA ARG A 50 19.85 -23.27 -13.73
C ARG A 50 18.33 -23.24 -13.48
N SER A 51 17.58 -24.33 -13.63
CA SER A 51 16.12 -24.32 -13.36
C SER A 51 15.78 -24.61 -11.88
N ALA A 52 16.41 -25.64 -11.29
CA ALA A 52 16.23 -25.98 -9.88
C ALA A 52 16.74 -24.87 -8.94
N GLY A 53 17.85 -24.21 -9.33
CA GLY A 53 18.42 -23.07 -8.62
C GLY A 53 17.50 -21.84 -8.63
N ASN A 54 16.81 -21.57 -9.73
CA ASN A 54 15.87 -20.45 -9.82
C ASN A 54 14.65 -20.66 -8.91
N PHE A 55 14.09 -21.87 -8.89
CA PHE A 55 12.97 -22.19 -8.00
C PHE A 55 13.37 -22.15 -6.51
N ALA A 56 14.58 -22.61 -6.18
CA ALA A 56 15.11 -22.52 -4.82
C ALA A 56 15.28 -21.06 -4.37
N ARG A 57 15.69 -20.16 -5.29
CA ARG A 57 15.83 -18.72 -5.02
C ARG A 57 14.48 -18.04 -4.79
N ASP A 58 13.50 -18.27 -5.65
CA ASP A 58 12.16 -17.69 -5.50
C ASP A 58 11.52 -18.15 -4.18
N ARG A 59 11.72 -19.42 -3.83
CA ARG A 59 11.27 -19.98 -2.54
C ARG A 59 11.96 -19.34 -1.33
N GLN A 60 13.26 -19.07 -1.42
CA GLN A 60 13.99 -18.37 -0.35
C GLN A 60 13.49 -16.94 -0.18
N LEU A 61 13.24 -16.22 -1.27
CA LEU A 61 12.63 -14.89 -1.26
C LEU A 61 11.25 -14.92 -0.57
N ALA A 62 10.42 -15.90 -0.94
CA ALA A 62 9.10 -16.09 -0.35
C ALA A 62 9.17 -16.33 1.16
N ARG A 63 10.06 -17.23 1.61
CA ARG A 63 10.27 -17.55 3.03
C ARG A 63 10.75 -16.36 3.85
N PHE A 64 11.49 -15.44 3.24
CA PHE A 64 11.91 -14.20 3.89
C PHE A 64 10.75 -13.21 4.06
N TYR A 65 9.90 -13.03 3.04
CA TYR A 65 8.83 -12.03 3.06
C TYR A 65 7.49 -12.52 3.61
N ALA A 66 7.17 -13.81 3.53
CA ALA A 66 5.91 -14.37 4.05
C ALA A 66 5.64 -14.03 5.53
N PRO A 67 6.57 -14.21 6.49
CA PRO A 67 6.32 -13.83 7.87
C PRO A 67 6.16 -12.31 8.06
N GLN A 68 6.82 -11.49 7.23
CA GLN A 68 6.66 -10.03 7.25
C GLN A 68 5.27 -9.62 6.73
N LEU A 69 4.79 -10.28 5.68
CA LEU A 69 3.44 -10.09 5.15
C LEU A 69 2.37 -10.49 6.16
N ASP A 70 2.56 -11.57 6.91
CA ASP A 70 1.67 -11.94 8.00
C ASP A 70 1.59 -10.81 9.04
N GLN A 71 2.75 -10.36 9.56
CA GLN A 71 2.80 -9.28 10.55
C GLN A 71 2.14 -7.98 10.06
N HIS A 72 2.36 -7.61 8.80
CA HIS A 72 1.79 -6.38 8.24
C HIS A 72 0.30 -6.50 7.92
N ILE A 73 -0.18 -7.70 7.57
CA ILE A 73 -1.61 -7.96 7.47
C ILE A 73 -2.28 -7.87 8.85
N ASP A 74 -1.68 -8.42 9.89
CA ASP A 74 -2.23 -8.31 11.25
C ASP A 74 -2.27 -6.84 11.70
N SER A 75 -1.24 -6.06 11.37
CA SER A 75 -1.20 -4.62 11.65
C SER A 75 -2.29 -3.86 10.89
N LEU A 76 -2.55 -4.22 9.63
CA LEU A 76 -3.63 -3.64 8.82
C LEU A 76 -5.00 -3.98 9.41
N SER A 77 -5.23 -5.24 9.78
CA SER A 77 -6.48 -5.69 10.41
C SER A 77 -6.76 -4.92 11.70
N LEU A 78 -5.77 -4.76 12.57
CA LEU A 78 -5.91 -3.98 13.80
C LEU A 78 -6.27 -2.51 13.52
N ALA A 79 -5.64 -1.89 12.53
CA ALA A 79 -5.97 -0.51 12.14
C ALA A 79 -7.40 -0.37 11.60
N ILE A 80 -7.89 -1.40 10.88
CA ILE A 80 -9.26 -1.46 10.38
C ILE A 80 -10.26 -1.63 11.53
N GLU A 81 -9.98 -2.53 12.48
CA GLU A 81 -10.82 -2.74 13.68
C GLU A 81 -10.96 -1.45 14.49
N ASP A 82 -9.84 -0.77 14.76
CA ASP A 82 -9.82 0.53 15.44
C ASP A 82 -10.65 1.59 14.71
N PHE A 83 -10.55 1.63 13.38
CA PHE A 83 -11.33 2.53 12.54
C PHE A 83 -12.83 2.20 12.59
N LEU A 84 -13.21 0.93 12.44
CA LEU A 84 -14.61 0.52 12.49
C LEU A 84 -15.22 0.84 13.85
N GLY A 85 -14.46 0.70 14.94
CA GLY A 85 -14.88 1.16 16.26
C GLY A 85 -15.25 2.65 16.29
N THR A 86 -14.55 3.52 15.55
CA THR A 86 -14.95 4.94 15.45
C THR A 86 -16.27 5.14 14.70
N VAL A 87 -16.53 4.33 13.67
CA VAL A 87 -17.75 4.42 12.86
C VAL A 87 -18.95 3.85 13.61
N GLU A 88 -18.81 2.70 14.25
CA GLU A 88 -19.85 2.03 15.05
C GLU A 88 -20.33 2.90 16.23
N ASN A 89 -19.40 3.62 16.84
CA ASN A 89 -19.70 4.56 17.93
C ASN A 89 -20.16 5.95 17.44
N ASN A 90 -20.37 6.11 16.12
CA ASN A 90 -20.76 7.38 15.49
C ASN A 90 -19.85 8.55 15.89
N LEU A 91 -18.54 8.31 15.99
CA LEU A 91 -17.59 9.37 16.31
C LEU A 91 -17.51 10.38 15.14
N PRO A 92 -17.18 11.66 15.43
CA PRO A 92 -17.14 12.69 14.40
C PRO A 92 -15.98 12.47 13.41
N PRO A 93 -16.00 13.15 12.25
CA PRO A 93 -15.01 12.95 11.19
C PRO A 93 -13.55 12.99 11.60
N ARG A 94 -13.20 13.84 12.58
CA ARG A 94 -11.85 13.93 13.10
C ARG A 94 -11.30 12.58 13.56
N ASP A 95 -12.11 11.77 14.22
CA ASP A 95 -11.69 10.52 14.84
C ASP A 95 -11.52 9.40 13.82
N PHE A 96 -12.51 9.19 12.95
CA PHE A 96 -12.40 8.15 11.91
C PHE A 96 -11.35 8.53 10.85
N VAL A 97 -11.17 9.81 10.51
CA VAL A 97 -10.10 10.24 9.60
C VAL A 97 -8.73 9.98 10.22
N GLN A 98 -8.57 10.19 11.53
CA GLN A 98 -7.30 9.93 12.21
C GLN A 98 -6.96 8.43 12.20
N LYS A 99 -7.94 7.55 12.47
CA LYS A 99 -7.73 6.09 12.37
C LYS A 99 -7.52 5.64 10.92
N GLY A 100 -8.22 6.26 9.98
CA GLY A 100 -8.08 6.02 8.55
C GLY A 100 -6.64 6.18 8.04
N LYS A 101 -5.90 7.19 8.52
CA LYS A 101 -4.48 7.38 8.18
C LYS A 101 -3.61 6.18 8.52
N MET A 102 -3.92 5.48 9.62
CA MET A 102 -3.16 4.29 10.04
C MET A 102 -3.37 3.12 9.08
N ILE A 103 -4.58 2.98 8.52
CA ILE A 103 -4.89 1.99 7.47
C ILE A 103 -4.03 2.27 6.23
N ILE A 104 -3.99 3.52 5.78
CA ILE A 104 -3.18 3.93 4.63
C ILE A 104 -1.70 3.58 4.86
N LEU A 105 -1.15 3.93 6.02
CA LEU A 105 0.24 3.64 6.37
C LEU A 105 0.54 2.13 6.42
N ALA A 106 -0.34 1.34 7.04
CA ALA A 106 -0.17 -0.11 7.14
C ALA A 106 -0.19 -0.78 5.74
N ALA A 107 -1.12 -0.37 4.88
CA ALA A 107 -1.24 -0.90 3.53
C ALA A 107 -0.05 -0.51 2.63
N HIS A 108 0.51 0.70 2.79
CA HIS A 108 1.71 1.11 2.05
C HIS A 108 2.90 0.16 2.24
N LYS A 109 3.04 -0.44 3.42
CA LYS A 109 4.11 -1.40 3.66
C LYS A 109 3.92 -2.70 2.88
N LEU A 110 2.68 -3.12 2.66
CA LEU A 110 2.34 -4.28 1.83
C LEU A 110 2.61 -4.02 0.35
N ILE A 111 2.29 -2.81 -0.14
CA ILE A 111 2.65 -2.36 -1.51
C ILE A 111 4.16 -2.46 -1.70
N TYR A 112 4.94 -1.87 -0.78
CA TYR A 112 6.40 -1.89 -0.85
C TYR A 112 6.97 -3.31 -0.90
N ILE A 113 6.45 -4.22 -0.07
CA ILE A 113 6.88 -5.62 -0.10
C ILE A 113 6.49 -6.29 -1.41
N GLY A 114 5.26 -6.09 -1.87
CA GLY A 114 4.77 -6.61 -3.16
C GLY A 114 5.66 -6.17 -4.34
N ASP A 115 5.98 -4.88 -4.41
CA ASP A 115 6.88 -4.33 -5.43
C ASP A 115 8.27 -4.93 -5.33
N THR A 116 8.83 -5.03 -4.13
CA THR A 116 10.17 -5.59 -3.91
C THR A 116 10.22 -7.04 -4.36
N VAL A 117 9.25 -7.87 -3.95
CA VAL A 117 9.19 -9.27 -4.37
C VAL A 117 8.97 -9.38 -5.88
N SER A 118 8.13 -8.53 -6.48
CA SER A 118 7.90 -8.54 -7.93
C SER A 118 9.16 -8.28 -8.75
N GLN A 119 10.09 -7.47 -8.23
CA GLN A 119 11.37 -7.15 -8.88
C GLN A 119 12.42 -8.25 -8.69
N CYS A 120 12.31 -9.03 -7.62
CA CYS A 120 13.30 -10.04 -7.24
C CYS A 120 12.94 -11.47 -7.67
N VAL A 121 11.65 -11.78 -7.84
CA VAL A 121 11.17 -13.11 -8.25
C VAL A 121 11.49 -13.37 -9.73
N LEU A 122 11.97 -14.58 -10.04
CA LEU A 122 12.38 -14.95 -11.39
C LEU A 122 11.19 -15.43 -12.24
N ASP A 123 10.19 -16.07 -11.62
CA ASP A 123 8.93 -16.41 -12.28
C ASP A 123 8.18 -15.15 -12.74
N ARG A 124 8.03 -14.99 -14.06
CA ARG A 124 7.40 -13.82 -14.68
C ARG A 124 5.91 -13.72 -14.41
N THR A 125 5.22 -14.85 -14.24
CA THR A 125 3.80 -14.86 -13.93
C THR A 125 3.58 -14.29 -12.53
N ILE A 126 4.35 -14.78 -11.55
CA ILE A 126 4.29 -14.30 -10.17
C ILE A 126 4.70 -12.82 -10.09
N SER A 127 5.79 -12.44 -10.77
CA SER A 127 6.27 -11.05 -10.84
C SER A 127 5.16 -10.12 -11.35
N ASN A 128 4.54 -10.45 -12.49
CA ASN A 128 3.50 -9.63 -13.09
C ASN A 128 2.25 -9.54 -12.21
N SER A 129 1.81 -10.65 -11.61
CA SER A 129 0.66 -10.66 -10.71
C SER A 129 0.91 -9.84 -9.44
N LEU A 130 2.08 -9.95 -8.82
CA LEU A 130 2.43 -9.14 -7.65
C LEU A 130 2.43 -7.64 -7.95
N ARG A 131 3.00 -7.25 -9.11
CA ARG A 131 2.98 -5.86 -9.55
C ARG A 131 1.56 -5.36 -9.77
N GLN A 132 0.70 -6.15 -10.42
CA GLN A 132 -0.71 -5.80 -10.60
C GLN A 132 -1.44 -5.62 -9.28
N PHE A 133 -1.20 -6.49 -8.28
CA PHE A 133 -1.80 -6.33 -6.96
C PHE A 133 -1.28 -5.10 -6.22
N ALA A 134 0.02 -4.80 -6.30
CA ALA A 134 0.62 -3.61 -5.69
C ALA A 134 0.07 -2.31 -6.32
N ASP A 135 0.00 -2.25 -7.66
CA ASP A 135 -0.60 -1.13 -8.40
C ASP A 135 -2.08 -0.97 -8.03
N ARG A 136 -2.83 -2.09 -8.00
CA ARG A 136 -4.25 -2.06 -7.63
C ARG A 136 -4.46 -1.59 -6.20
N LEU A 137 -3.64 -2.06 -5.26
CA LEU A 137 -3.70 -1.62 -3.86
C LEU A 137 -3.40 -0.12 -3.74
N CYS A 138 -2.44 0.40 -4.50
CA CYS A 138 -2.15 1.83 -4.58
C CYS A 138 -3.37 2.66 -5.06
N GLU A 139 -4.03 2.22 -6.12
CA GLU A 139 -5.25 2.89 -6.60
C GLU A 139 -6.40 2.83 -5.58
N LEU A 140 -6.58 1.67 -4.91
CA LEU A 140 -7.58 1.53 -3.85
C LEU A 140 -7.31 2.44 -2.65
N LEU A 141 -6.03 2.69 -2.31
CA LEU A 141 -5.69 3.67 -1.27
C LEU A 141 -6.08 5.10 -1.68
N LYS A 142 -5.88 5.47 -2.95
CA LYS A 142 -6.32 6.78 -3.47
C LYS A 142 -7.84 6.90 -3.45
N GLU A 143 -8.56 5.84 -3.82
CA GLU A 143 -10.02 5.77 -3.73
C GLU A 143 -10.50 5.88 -2.28
N CYS A 144 -9.83 5.20 -1.35
CA CYS A 144 -10.14 5.26 0.08
C CYS A 144 -9.96 6.65 0.67
N VAL A 145 -8.88 7.36 0.33
CA VAL A 145 -8.67 8.76 0.75
C VAL A 145 -9.79 9.66 0.22
N LYS A 146 -10.20 9.50 -1.04
CA LYS A 146 -11.32 10.26 -1.62
C LYS A 146 -12.64 9.96 -0.93
N ALA A 147 -12.94 8.69 -0.68
CA ALA A 147 -14.16 8.27 -0.01
C ALA A 147 -14.22 8.76 1.44
N MET A 148 -13.08 8.76 2.15
CA MET A 148 -12.97 9.28 3.51
C MET A 148 -13.14 10.80 3.58
N LYS A 149 -12.60 11.52 2.60
CA LYS A 149 -12.84 12.95 2.45
C LYS A 149 -14.32 13.23 2.23
N LEU A 150 -14.97 12.54 1.28
CA LEU A 150 -16.40 12.69 1.00
C LEU A 150 -17.24 12.39 2.26
N ALA A 151 -16.97 11.28 2.94
CA ALA A 151 -17.64 10.90 4.17
C ALA A 151 -17.47 11.94 5.28
N SER A 152 -16.31 12.61 5.35
CA SER A 152 -16.07 13.70 6.30
C SER A 152 -16.84 14.98 5.97
N GLU A 153 -17.01 15.31 4.68
CA GLU A 153 -17.71 16.50 4.21
C GLU A 153 -19.23 16.35 4.33
N GLU A 154 -19.75 15.14 4.12
CA GLU A 154 -21.20 14.85 4.11
C GLU A 154 -21.69 14.23 5.42
N TYR A 155 -20.83 14.10 6.44
CA TYR A 155 -21.20 13.50 7.72
C TYR A 155 -22.45 14.17 8.33
N PRO A 156 -23.48 13.41 8.79
CA PRO A 156 -23.51 11.95 9.00
C PRO A 156 -24.21 11.14 7.88
N GLU A 157 -24.09 11.53 6.60
CA GLU A 157 -24.75 10.83 5.49
C GLU A 157 -24.28 9.36 5.36
N LEU A 158 -25.23 8.43 5.55
CA LEU A 158 -24.95 6.99 5.61
C LEU A 158 -24.37 6.44 4.31
N LYS A 159 -24.81 6.97 3.15
CA LYS A 159 -24.33 6.51 1.85
C LYS A 159 -22.82 6.76 1.69
N SER A 160 -22.34 7.91 2.13
CA SER A 160 -20.94 8.29 2.00
C SER A 160 -20.06 7.60 3.03
N MET A 161 -20.58 7.39 4.24
CA MET A 161 -19.95 6.53 5.24
C MET A 161 -19.79 5.08 4.74
N GLN A 162 -20.82 4.52 4.08
CA GLN A 162 -20.74 3.18 3.50
C GLN A 162 -19.72 3.10 2.37
N GLY A 163 -19.66 4.11 1.49
CA GLY A 163 -18.66 4.16 0.43
C GLY A 163 -17.22 4.17 0.97
N MET A 164 -16.98 4.85 2.09
CA MET A 164 -15.70 4.82 2.80
C MET A 164 -15.40 3.41 3.34
N ILE A 165 -16.34 2.74 3.98
CA ILE A 165 -16.17 1.36 4.49
C ILE A 165 -15.86 0.39 3.33
N ASP A 166 -16.62 0.46 2.24
CA ASP A 166 -16.46 -0.40 1.07
C ASP A 166 -15.05 -0.26 0.47
N SER A 167 -14.52 0.97 0.41
CA SER A 167 -13.15 1.22 -0.06
C SER A 167 -12.09 0.57 0.84
N ILE A 168 -12.27 0.60 2.17
CA ILE A 168 -11.36 -0.03 3.14
C ILE A 168 -11.40 -1.55 3.03
N ILE A 169 -12.59 -2.13 2.83
CA ILE A 169 -12.75 -3.57 2.59
C ILE A 169 -12.00 -3.97 1.31
N ALA A 170 -12.07 -3.17 0.24
CA ALA A 170 -11.34 -3.43 -0.99
C ALA A 170 -9.82 -3.41 -0.77
N VAL A 171 -9.30 -2.42 -0.03
CA VAL A 171 -7.88 -2.35 0.38
C VAL A 171 -7.47 -3.63 1.11
N SER A 172 -8.24 -4.05 2.11
CA SER A 172 -7.96 -5.26 2.90
C SER A 172 -7.92 -6.52 2.04
N LYS A 173 -8.89 -6.68 1.12
CA LYS A 173 -8.94 -7.83 0.21
C LYS A 173 -7.71 -7.91 -0.70
N THR A 174 -7.36 -6.82 -1.37
CA THR A 174 -6.19 -6.82 -2.27
C THR A 174 -4.87 -6.97 -1.52
N ALA A 175 -4.75 -6.41 -0.31
CA ALA A 175 -3.63 -6.67 0.59
C ALA A 175 -3.47 -8.16 0.90
N HIS A 176 -4.58 -8.87 1.16
CA HIS A 176 -4.56 -10.31 1.37
C HIS A 176 -4.16 -11.10 0.12
N GLU A 177 -4.53 -10.65 -1.08
CA GLU A 177 -4.12 -11.28 -2.35
C GLU A 177 -2.59 -11.27 -2.52
N ILE A 178 -1.91 -10.16 -2.17
CA ILE A 178 -0.44 -10.09 -2.16
C ILE A 178 0.13 -11.17 -1.23
N LYS A 179 -0.37 -11.24 0.02
CA LYS A 179 0.06 -12.25 0.99
C LYS A 179 -0.12 -13.68 0.45
N MET A 180 -1.32 -13.98 -0.06
CA MET A 180 -1.65 -15.31 -0.53
C MET A 180 -0.79 -15.72 -1.72
N LEU A 181 -0.53 -14.80 -2.66
CA LEU A 181 0.34 -15.07 -3.80
C LEU A 181 1.78 -15.37 -3.35
N VAL A 182 2.35 -14.58 -2.42
CA VAL A 182 3.70 -14.86 -1.88
C VAL A 182 3.77 -16.22 -1.18
N LYS A 183 2.72 -16.61 -0.46
CA LYS A 183 2.66 -17.91 0.21
C LYS A 183 2.56 -19.11 -0.74
N GLN A 184 2.06 -18.93 -1.97
CA GLN A 184 1.93 -20.03 -2.93
C GLN A 184 3.28 -20.62 -3.37
N PHE A 185 4.36 -19.86 -3.30
CA PHE A 185 5.70 -20.30 -3.73
C PHE A 185 6.71 -20.37 -2.58
N CYS A 186 6.26 -20.34 -1.32
CA CYS A 186 7.04 -20.68 -0.12
C CYS A 186 7.43 -22.16 -0.04
#